data_AF-A0A9D6VWX8-F1
#
_entry.id   AF-A0A9D6VWX8-F1
#
_cell.length_a   1.000
_cell.length_b   1.000
_cell.length_c   1.000
_cell.angle_alpha   90.00
_cell.angle_beta   90.00
_cell.angle_gamma   90.00
#
_symmetry.space_group_name_H-M   'P 1'
#
loop_
_entity.id
_entity.type
_entity.pdbx_description
1 polymer ?
#
loop_
_entity_poly.entity_id
_entity_poly.type
_entity_poly.pdbx_seq_one_letter_code
_entity_poly.pdbx_strand_id
1 'polypeptide(L)'
;MDTLTTAERSERMRRVRGRNTGPERTLCGLVAKLRRRCDRNVRGLPGSPDFVFKRQRAVVFMHGCFWHRHEGCRLARIPKSRQDFWIPKLEDNRLRDGRAVARLRRSGWRAMVVWECQLSRPDRVLRRLRRFVVGTAE
;
A
#
# COMPACT_ATOMS: atom_id res chain seq x y z
N MET A 1 28.49 3.06 -2.87
CA MET A 1 28.78 1.66 -3.25
C MET A 1 27.55 0.80 -3.03
N ASP A 2 27.27 -0.07 -3.97
CA ASP A 2 26.29 -1.15 -3.81
C ASP A 2 26.94 -2.23 -2.94
N THR A 3 26.39 -2.49 -1.75
CA THR A 3 27.01 -3.39 -0.76
C THR A 3 26.65 -4.86 -0.99
N LEU A 4 25.91 -5.18 -2.05
CA LEU A 4 25.44 -6.53 -2.34
C LEU A 4 25.90 -7.00 -3.72
N THR A 5 26.40 -8.22 -3.80
CA THR A 5 26.68 -8.91 -5.06
C THR A 5 25.39 -9.18 -5.85
N THR A 6 25.50 -9.45 -7.16
CA THR A 6 24.36 -9.78 -8.02
C THR A 6 23.59 -11.01 -7.50
N ALA A 7 24.30 -12.01 -6.98
CA ALA A 7 23.71 -13.22 -6.40
C ALA A 7 22.91 -12.91 -5.12
N GLU A 8 23.48 -12.14 -4.19
CA GLU A 8 22.79 -11.72 -2.96
C GLU A 8 21.59 -10.83 -3.24
N ARG A 9 21.67 -9.99 -4.28
CA ARG A 9 20.54 -9.18 -4.75
C ARG A 9 19.43 -10.07 -5.32
N SER A 10 19.77 -11.04 -6.16
CA SER A 10 18.79 -11.99 -6.71
C SER A 10 18.10 -12.80 -5.61
N GLU A 11 18.87 -13.29 -4.63
CA GLU A 11 18.36 -13.99 -3.45
C GLU A 11 17.41 -13.10 -2.63
N ARG A 12 17.82 -11.85 -2.33
CA ARG A 12 16.94 -10.89 -1.63
C ARG A 12 15.65 -10.63 -2.40
N MET A 13 15.75 -10.41 -3.71
CA MET A 13 14.59 -10.16 -4.57
C MET A 13 13.63 -11.35 -4.60
N ARG A 14 14.15 -12.59 -4.62
CA ARG A 14 13.33 -13.81 -4.52
C ARG A 14 12.58 -13.94 -3.18
N ARG A 15 13.14 -13.41 -2.10
CA ARG A 15 12.50 -13.40 -0.77
C ARG A 15 11.45 -12.31 -0.61
N VAL A 16 11.41 -11.32 -1.51
CA VAL A 16 10.34 -10.30 -1.51
C VAL A 16 9.04 -10.96 -1.93
N ARG A 17 8.21 -11.33 -0.95
CA ARG A 17 6.88 -11.89 -1.18
C ARG A 17 5.94 -10.77 -1.63
N GLY A 18 5.14 -11.04 -2.66
CA GLY A 18 4.11 -10.11 -3.13
C GLY A 18 2.83 -10.08 -2.27
N ARG A 19 2.71 -10.97 -1.27
CA ARG A 19 1.57 -11.11 -0.35
C ARG A 19 2.00 -11.65 1.01
N ASN A 20 1.16 -11.47 2.03
CA ASN A 20 1.36 -11.88 3.42
C ASN A 20 2.64 -11.30 4.04
N THR A 21 3.01 -10.10 3.62
CA THR A 21 4.14 -9.37 4.21
C THR A 21 3.82 -8.95 5.66
N GLY A 22 4.85 -8.67 6.46
CA GLY A 22 4.67 -8.18 7.83
C GLY A 22 3.72 -6.98 7.92
N PRO A 23 3.87 -5.95 7.06
CA PRO A 23 2.94 -4.84 6.92
C PRO A 23 1.47 -5.26 6.71
N GLU A 24 1.20 -6.20 5.81
CA GLU A 24 -0.16 -6.68 5.54
C GLU A 24 -0.79 -7.32 6.78
N ARG A 25 -0.03 -8.12 7.52
CA ARG A 25 -0.53 -8.76 8.75
C ARG A 25 -0.90 -7.72 9.81
N THR A 26 -0.04 -6.72 10.01
CA THR A 26 -0.33 -5.63 10.95
C THR A 26 -1.59 -4.88 10.52
N LEU A 27 -1.71 -4.53 9.25
CA LEU A 27 -2.90 -3.82 8.74
C LEU A 27 -4.17 -4.67 8.84
N CYS A 28 -4.10 -5.98 8.57
CA CYS A 28 -5.22 -6.91 8.79
C CYS A 28 -5.70 -6.85 10.24
N GLY A 29 -4.79 -6.88 11.22
CA GLY A 29 -5.13 -6.76 12.64
C GLY A 29 -5.80 -5.43 12.98
N LEU A 30 -5.37 -4.32 12.38
CA LEU A 30 -6.01 -3.01 12.57
C LEU A 30 -7.40 -2.94 11.94
N VAL A 31 -7.58 -3.50 10.75
CA VAL A 31 -8.87 -3.58 10.07
C VAL A 31 -9.86 -4.43 10.88
N ALA A 32 -9.42 -5.54 11.46
CA ALA A 32 -10.25 -6.37 12.32
C ALA A 32 -10.80 -5.58 13.54
N LYS A 33 -10.00 -4.66 14.11
CA LYS A 33 -10.42 -3.78 15.22
C LYS A 33 -11.50 -2.76 14.82
N LEU A 34 -11.81 -2.59 13.54
CA LEU A 34 -12.92 -1.75 13.07
C LEU A 34 -14.27 -2.44 13.25
N ARG A 35 -14.32 -3.77 13.42
CA ARG A 35 -15.55 -4.58 13.51
C ARG A 35 -16.52 -4.32 12.34
N ARG A 36 -15.97 -4.15 11.13
CA ARG A 36 -16.75 -3.99 9.89
C ARG A 36 -16.41 -5.11 8.91
N ARG A 37 -17.43 -5.60 8.20
CA ARG A 37 -17.25 -6.58 7.12
C ARG A 37 -16.44 -5.94 5.99
N CYS A 38 -15.38 -6.62 5.56
CA CYS A 38 -14.58 -6.22 4.42
C CYS A 38 -14.17 -7.45 3.61
N ASP A 39 -13.99 -7.24 2.30
CA ASP A 39 -13.38 -8.21 1.42
C ASP A 39 -11.88 -7.89 1.29
N ARG A 40 -11.05 -8.93 1.18
CA ARG A 40 -9.59 -8.79 1.07
C ARG A 40 -9.12 -9.05 -0.35
N ASN A 41 -8.06 -8.35 -0.79
CA ASN A 41 -7.36 -8.57 -2.05
C ASN A 41 -8.30 -8.63 -3.27
N VAL A 42 -9.14 -7.60 -3.43
CA VAL A 42 -10.24 -7.60 -4.40
C VAL A 42 -9.72 -7.24 -5.79
N ARG A 43 -9.56 -8.23 -6.66
CA ARG A 43 -9.07 -8.03 -8.04
C ARG A 43 -10.08 -7.38 -8.99
N GLY A 44 -11.37 -7.39 -8.63
CA GLY A 44 -12.44 -6.83 -9.46
C GLY A 44 -12.53 -5.30 -9.46
N LEU A 45 -11.70 -4.61 -8.67
CA LEU A 45 -11.67 -3.15 -8.59
C LEU A 45 -10.34 -2.58 -9.13
N PRO A 46 -10.34 -1.35 -9.69
CA PRO A 46 -9.12 -0.71 -10.18
C PRO A 46 -8.03 -0.67 -9.11
N GLY A 47 -6.83 -1.12 -9.46
CA GLY A 47 -5.68 -1.17 -8.55
C GLY A 47 -5.65 -2.37 -7.61
N SER A 48 -6.64 -3.26 -7.65
CA SER A 48 -6.74 -4.44 -6.77
C SER A 48 -6.58 -4.12 -5.27
N PRO A 49 -7.52 -3.37 -4.66
CA PRO A 49 -7.39 -2.94 -3.27
C PRO A 49 -7.22 -4.11 -2.28
N ASP A 50 -6.40 -3.90 -1.26
CA ASP A 50 -6.15 -4.87 -0.19
C ASP A 50 -7.39 -5.09 0.68
N PHE A 51 -8.16 -4.04 0.94
CA PHE A 51 -9.42 -4.12 1.69
C PHE A 51 -10.53 -3.30 1.03
N VAL A 52 -11.72 -3.88 0.96
CA VAL A 52 -12.92 -3.23 0.42
C VAL A 52 -14.06 -3.33 1.42
N PHE A 53 -14.57 -2.17 1.82
CA PHE A 53 -15.75 -2.01 2.68
C PHE A 53 -16.94 -1.61 1.79
N LYS A 54 -17.63 -2.61 1.24
CA LYS A 54 -18.71 -2.42 0.26
C LYS A 54 -19.82 -1.50 0.77
N ARG A 55 -20.28 -1.70 2.01
CA ARG A 55 -21.36 -0.91 2.62
C ARG A 55 -21.01 0.58 2.71
N GLN A 56 -19.74 0.92 2.95
CA GLN A 56 -19.27 2.29 3.12
C GLN A 56 -18.70 2.90 1.84
N ARG A 57 -18.73 2.14 0.73
CA ARG A 57 -18.06 2.46 -0.54
C ARG A 57 -16.61 2.95 -0.32
N ALA A 58 -15.89 2.27 0.58
CA ALA A 58 -14.54 2.64 0.96
C ALA A 58 -13.54 1.52 0.63
N VAL A 59 -12.40 1.89 0.05
CA VAL A 59 -11.29 0.98 -0.25
C VAL A 59 -10.02 1.44 0.44
N VAL A 60 -9.21 0.48 0.88
CA VAL A 60 -7.93 0.73 1.53
C VAL A 60 -6.84 -0.03 0.78
N PHE A 61 -5.79 0.69 0.41
CA PHE A 61 -4.57 0.15 -0.18
C PHE A 61 -3.44 0.11 0.85
N MET A 62 -2.65 -0.93 0.82
CA MET A 62 -1.39 -1.09 1.54
C MET A 62 -0.26 -0.90 0.53
N HIS A 63 0.45 0.22 0.64
CA HIS A 63 1.56 0.52 -0.27
C HIS A 63 2.89 0.39 0.45
N GLY A 64 3.77 -0.44 -0.11
CA GLY A 64 5.19 -0.40 0.19
C GLY A 64 5.79 0.95 -0.22
N CYS A 65 6.52 1.60 0.67
CA CYS A 65 7.08 2.93 0.42
C CYS A 65 8.04 2.92 -0.77
N PHE A 66 8.84 1.85 -0.89
CA PHE A 66 9.77 1.65 -2.00
C PHE A 66 9.05 1.55 -3.35
N TRP A 67 8.12 0.59 -3.47
CA TRP A 67 7.49 0.22 -4.75
C TRP A 67 6.58 1.29 -5.34
N HIS A 68 5.90 2.04 -4.47
CA HIS A 68 4.90 3.05 -4.85
C HIS A 68 5.41 4.49 -4.66
N ARG A 69 6.71 4.67 -4.36
CA ARG A 69 7.38 5.98 -4.24
C ARG A 69 6.71 6.93 -3.24
N HIS A 70 6.70 6.53 -1.97
CA HIS A 70 6.24 7.42 -0.90
C HIS A 70 7.12 8.67 -0.80
N GLU A 71 6.55 9.81 -1.13
CA GLU A 71 7.22 11.11 -1.10
C GLU A 71 7.71 11.48 0.31
N GLY A 72 8.91 12.02 0.41
CA GLY A 72 9.53 12.38 1.70
C GLY A 72 9.88 11.19 2.62
N CYS A 73 9.75 9.94 2.15
CA CYS A 73 10.00 8.77 2.98
C CYS A 73 11.40 8.18 2.77
N ARG A 74 12.16 7.99 3.85
CA ARG A 74 13.47 7.31 3.82
C ARG A 74 13.42 5.88 3.26
N LEU A 75 12.28 5.19 3.39
CA LEU A 75 12.10 3.83 2.84
C LEU A 75 11.87 3.83 1.32
N ALA A 76 11.53 4.98 0.72
CA ALA A 76 11.30 5.14 -0.72
C ALA A 76 12.58 5.48 -1.51
N ARG A 77 13.76 5.17 -0.96
CA ARG A 77 15.04 5.52 -1.59
C ARG A 77 15.22 4.81 -2.94
N ILE A 78 15.69 5.53 -3.94
CA ILE A 78 16.07 4.96 -5.23
C ILE A 78 17.39 4.21 -5.05
N PRO A 79 17.51 2.96 -5.53
CA PRO A 79 18.80 2.27 -5.53
C PRO A 79 19.80 3.03 -6.39
N LYS A 80 21.04 3.20 -5.89
CA LYS A 80 22.10 3.86 -6.67
C LYS A 80 22.53 3.04 -7.89
N SER A 81 22.27 1.74 -7.89
CA SER A 81 22.56 0.81 -9.00
C SER A 81 21.35 0.62 -9.92
N ARG A 82 21.61 0.44 -11.22
CA ARG A 82 20.59 0.23 -12.28
C ARG A 82 19.47 1.28 -12.28
N GLN A 83 19.84 2.56 -12.16
CA GLN A 83 18.89 3.66 -12.08
C GLN A 83 17.99 3.73 -13.34
N ASP A 84 18.56 3.48 -14.52
CA ASP A 84 17.82 3.43 -15.79
C ASP A 84 16.71 2.38 -15.82
N PHE A 85 16.81 1.35 -14.98
CA PHE A 85 15.73 0.37 -14.79
C PHE A 85 14.76 0.79 -13.68
N TRP A 86 15.29 1.23 -12.53
CA TRP A 86 14.48 1.47 -11.34
C TRP A 86 13.65 2.74 -11.42
N ILE A 87 14.19 3.82 -11.97
CA ILE A 87 13.48 5.10 -12.09
C ILE A 87 12.19 4.94 -12.91
N PRO A 88 12.23 4.51 -14.18
CA PRO A 88 11.01 4.38 -14.98
C PRO A 88 10.05 3.35 -14.39
N LYS A 89 10.54 2.22 -13.88
CA LYS A 89 9.70 1.19 -13.24
C LYS A 89 8.90 1.73 -12.06
N LEU A 90 9.54 2.51 -11.20
CA LEU A 90 8.91 3.07 -10.00
C LEU A 90 7.95 4.22 -10.34
N GLU A 91 8.27 5.01 -11.36
CA GLU A 91 7.38 6.05 -11.89
C GLU A 91 6.13 5.45 -12.52
N ASP A 92 6.27 4.40 -13.33
CA ASP A 92 5.15 3.67 -13.92
C ASP A 92 4.20 3.11 -12.86
N ASN A 93 4.74 2.59 -11.76
CA ASN A 93 3.94 2.14 -10.64
C ASN A 93 3.14 3.30 -10.03
N ARG A 94 3.80 4.43 -9.70
CA ARG A 94 3.14 5.62 -9.15
C ARG A 94 2.02 6.12 -10.07
N LEU A 95 2.29 6.18 -11.38
CA LEU A 95 1.30 6.59 -12.38
C LEU A 95 0.13 5.61 -12.46
N ARG A 96 0.40 4.29 -12.41
CA ARG A 96 -0.64 3.25 -12.38
C ARG A 96 -1.52 3.38 -11.15
N ASP A 97 -0.94 3.62 -9.97
CA ASP A 97 -1.69 3.81 -8.72
C ASP A 97 -2.58 5.04 -8.79
N GLY A 98 -2.05 6.16 -9.28
CA GLY A 98 -2.82 7.39 -9.50
C GLY A 98 -4.03 7.16 -10.42
N ARG A 99 -3.85 6.43 -11.53
CA ARG A 99 -4.95 6.06 -12.44
C ARG A 99 -5.98 5.17 -11.75
N ALA A 100 -5.55 4.21 -10.93
CA ALA A 100 -6.45 3.32 -10.20
C ALA A 100 -7.31 4.09 -9.19
N VAL A 101 -6.68 4.96 -8.38
CA VAL A 101 -7.39 5.82 -7.41
C VAL A 101 -8.37 6.75 -8.12
N ALA A 102 -7.98 7.36 -9.24
CA ALA A 102 -8.86 8.23 -10.02
C ALA A 102 -10.09 7.47 -10.55
N ARG A 103 -9.90 6.25 -11.09
CA ARG A 103 -11.01 5.40 -11.56
C ARG A 103 -11.96 5.04 -10.43
N LEU A 104 -11.43 4.64 -9.27
CA LEU A 104 -12.24 4.34 -8.08
C LEU A 104 -13.09 5.53 -7.65
N ARG A 105 -12.48 6.72 -7.56
CA ARG A 105 -13.19 7.96 -7.21
C ARG A 105 -14.30 8.28 -8.19
N ARG A 106 -14.05 8.17 -9.50
CA ARG A 106 -15.08 8.37 -10.54
C ARG A 106 -16.21 7.36 -10.44
N SER A 107 -15.93 6.13 -10.01
CA SER A 107 -16.96 5.11 -9.74
C SER A 107 -17.67 5.29 -8.38
N GLY A 108 -17.43 6.40 -7.66
CA GLY A 108 -18.06 6.72 -6.39
C GLY A 108 -17.46 6.00 -5.18
N TRP A 109 -16.25 5.44 -5.31
CA TRP A 109 -15.52 4.86 -4.19
C TRP A 109 -14.60 5.88 -3.53
N ARG A 110 -14.57 5.85 -2.20
CA ARG A 110 -13.56 6.54 -1.40
C ARG A 110 -12.34 5.64 -1.31
N ALA A 111 -11.15 6.18 -1.57
CA ALA A 111 -9.89 5.44 -1.50
C ALA A 111 -8.94 6.05 -0.46
N MET A 112 -8.36 5.21 0.39
CA MET A 112 -7.29 5.57 1.32
C MET A 112 -6.07 4.69 1.08
N VAL A 113 -4.89 5.30 1.11
CA VAL A 113 -3.61 4.59 1.09
C VAL A 113 -3.01 4.60 2.49
N VAL A 114 -2.61 3.42 2.96
CA VAL A 114 -1.79 3.23 4.16
C VAL A 114 -0.41 2.80 3.71
N TRP A 115 0.59 3.58 4.09
CA TRP A 115 1.98 3.30 3.74
C TRP A 115 2.65 2.40 4.75
N GLU A 116 3.55 1.51 4.31
CA GLU A 116 4.25 0.57 5.21
C GLU A 116 4.97 1.28 6.37
N CYS A 117 5.57 2.46 6.14
CA CYS A 117 6.27 3.20 7.18
C CYS A 117 5.33 3.69 8.30
N GLN A 118 4.04 3.89 7.99
CA GLN A 118 3.05 4.36 8.96
C GLN A 118 2.67 3.27 9.96
N LEU A 119 2.89 1.99 9.61
CA LEU A 119 2.58 0.86 10.48
C LEU A 119 3.53 0.74 11.69
N SER A 120 4.63 1.51 11.70
CA SER A 120 5.44 1.73 12.91
C SER A 120 4.66 2.42 14.04
N ARG A 121 3.56 3.10 13.71
CA ARG A 121 2.66 3.78 14.66
C ARG A 121 1.22 3.30 14.46
N PRO A 122 0.91 2.04 14.82
CA PRO A 122 -0.35 1.38 14.48
C PRO A 122 -1.59 2.12 15.01
N ASP A 123 -1.51 2.77 16.18
CA ASP A 123 -2.65 3.51 16.75
C ASP A 123 -3.05 4.73 15.93
N ARG A 124 -2.07 5.42 15.32
CA ARG A 124 -2.35 6.54 14.40
C ARG A 124 -3.05 6.04 13.15
N VAL A 125 -2.63 4.90 12.62
CA VAL A 125 -3.25 4.26 11.46
C VAL A 125 -4.67 3.82 11.80
N LEU A 126 -4.89 3.20 12.96
CA LEU A 126 -6.21 2.78 13.41
C LEU A 126 -7.20 3.94 13.54
N ARG A 127 -6.78 5.07 14.13
CA ARG A 127 -7.64 6.27 14.23
C ARG A 127 -8.03 6.80 12.85
N ARG A 128 -7.08 6.86 11.92
CA ARG A 128 -7.35 7.27 10.53
C ARG A 128 -8.30 6.30 9.82
N LEU A 129 -8.08 4.99 9.98
CA LEU A 129 -8.96 3.94 9.46
C LEU A 129 -10.38 4.06 10.00
N ARG A 130 -10.54 4.26 11.32
CA ARG A 130 -11.86 4.45 11.94
C ARG A 130 -12.58 5.65 11.34
N ARG A 131 -11.94 6.82 11.33
CA ARG A 131 -12.51 8.04 10.75
C ARG A 131 -12.88 7.87 9.27
N PHE A 132 -12.00 7.20 8.51
CA PHE A 132 -12.23 6.97 7.10
C PHE A 132 -13.39 5.99 6.85
N VAL A 133 -13.36 4.80 7.45
CA VAL A 133 -14.34 3.75 7.15
C VAL A 133 -15.68 4.02 7.84
N VAL A 134 -15.67 4.40 9.12
CA VAL A 134 -16.91 4.51 9.91
C VAL A 134 -17.57 5.89 9.71
N GLY A 135 -16.81 6.90 9.31
CA GLY A 135 -17.20 8.30 9.50
C GLY A 135 -16.93 8.72 10.94
N THR A 136 -16.79 10.03 11.18
CA THR A 136 -16.88 10.57 12.55
C THR A 136 -18.28 10.26 13.05
N ALA A 137 -18.41 9.24 13.90
CA ALA A 137 -19.43 9.30 14.94
C ALA A 137 -18.94 10.41 15.87
N GLU A 138 -19.50 11.60 15.71
CA GLU A 138 -19.69 12.49 16.84
C GLU A 138 -20.64 11.82 17.84
#